data_AF-A0A2J7RDF5-F1
#
_entry.id   AF-A0A2J7RDF5-F1
#
_cell.length_a   1.000
_cell.length_b   1.000
_cell.length_c   1.000
_cell.angle_alpha   90.00
_cell.angle_beta   90.00
_cell.angle_gamma   90.00
#
_symmetry.space_group_name_H-M   'P 1'
#
loop_
_entity.id
_entity.type
_entity.pdbx_description
1 polymer ?
#
loop_
_entity_poly.entity_id
_entity_poly.type
_entity_poly.pdbx_seq_one_letter_code
_entity_poly.pdbx_strand_id
1 'polypeptide(L)'
;MKKEEEHAYLFQYGITSGLWEFREELAKFLSAKYGDKVHRQNLILTCGATHGLQMILTTIVQPNGVIFVEEASYMIALDALKQFSGMKMVTVPIDSEGVDIAAMENIVREEKSKGSWNVTEEKPFWAVFYTIPIFHNPTGITLPKKRCEALVRAARSLDFLVVCDDVYVLLHYGNAVHPPKRLFAYDATLEGYAGDILGVVEVSTSTWQVL
;
A
#
# COMPACT_ATOMS: atom_id res chain seq x y z
N MET A 1 14.61 -20.42 -40.80
CA MET A 1 14.90 -19.18 -40.03
C MET A 1 13.61 -18.43 -39.76
N LYS A 2 12.87 -18.75 -38.69
CA LYS A 2 11.75 -17.93 -38.17
C LYS A 2 11.51 -18.38 -36.72
N LYS A 3 12.36 -17.92 -35.81
CA LYS A 3 12.17 -18.10 -34.35
C LYS A 3 12.97 -17.13 -33.46
N GLU A 4 13.81 -16.27 -34.05
CA GLU A 4 14.64 -15.31 -33.27
C GLU A 4 14.06 -13.88 -33.21
N GLU A 5 13.00 -13.56 -33.97
CA GLU A 5 12.46 -12.18 -34.03
C GLU A 5 11.37 -11.88 -32.98
N GLU A 6 10.84 -12.85 -32.24
CA GLU A 6 9.64 -12.67 -31.40
C GLU A 6 9.84 -11.88 -30.10
N HIS A 7 11.06 -11.45 -29.76
CA HIS A 7 11.34 -10.81 -28.46
C HIS A 7 12.18 -9.53 -28.54
N ALA A 8 12.44 -8.99 -29.73
CA ALA A 8 13.26 -7.77 -29.88
C ALA A 8 12.68 -6.57 -29.10
N TYR A 9 11.35 -6.54 -28.89
CA TYR A 9 10.67 -5.52 -28.10
C TYR A 9 11.05 -5.52 -26.62
N LEU A 10 11.58 -6.64 -26.08
CA LEU A 10 12.02 -6.72 -24.68
C LEU A 10 13.21 -5.80 -24.38
N PHE A 11 13.99 -5.45 -25.41
CA PHE A 11 15.15 -4.56 -25.29
C PHE A 11 14.83 -3.11 -25.67
N GLN A 12 13.57 -2.81 -25.97
CA GLN A 12 13.11 -1.45 -26.31
C GLN A 12 12.48 -0.77 -25.10
N TYR A 13 12.40 0.56 -25.14
CA TYR A 13 11.69 1.33 -24.11
C TYR A 13 10.22 0.91 -24.05
N GLY A 14 9.75 0.60 -22.84
CA GLY A 14 8.38 0.21 -22.57
C GLY A 14 7.51 1.36 -22.06
N ILE A 15 6.22 1.08 -21.87
CA ILE A 15 5.29 2.00 -21.24
C ILE A 15 5.57 2.15 -19.74
N THR A 16 5.40 3.37 -19.19
CA THR A 16 5.73 3.70 -17.79
C THR A 16 5.00 2.84 -16.76
N SER A 17 3.76 2.43 -17.05
CA SER A 17 2.98 1.57 -16.16
C SER A 17 3.40 0.10 -16.18
N GLY A 18 4.30 -0.29 -17.09
CA GLY A 18 4.73 -1.66 -17.31
C GLY A 18 3.91 -2.39 -18.38
N LEU A 19 4.51 -3.43 -18.94
CA LEU A 19 4.01 -4.17 -20.11
C LEU A 19 2.54 -4.57 -19.96
N TRP A 20 1.76 -4.32 -21.00
CA TRP A 20 0.31 -4.47 -20.97
C TRP A 20 -0.12 -5.91 -20.65
N GLU A 21 0.44 -6.86 -21.39
CA GLU A 21 0.15 -8.28 -21.33
C GLU A 21 0.45 -8.84 -19.94
N PHE A 22 1.57 -8.40 -19.35
CA PHE A 22 1.94 -8.80 -18.01
C PHE A 22 0.95 -8.27 -16.97
N ARG A 23 0.54 -6.99 -17.06
CA ARG A 23 -0.46 -6.44 -16.13
C ARG A 23 -1.83 -7.10 -16.26
N GLU A 24 -2.21 -7.53 -17.47
CA GLU A 24 -3.44 -8.28 -17.69
C GLU A 24 -3.40 -9.65 -16.99
N GLU A 25 -2.31 -10.42 -17.16
CA GLU A 25 -2.15 -11.72 -16.48
C GLU A 25 -1.99 -11.55 -14.97
N LEU A 26 -1.26 -10.53 -14.51
CA LEU A 26 -1.14 -10.20 -13.10
C LEU A 26 -2.50 -9.85 -12.49
N ALA A 27 -3.34 -9.07 -13.18
CA ALA A 27 -4.69 -8.75 -12.73
C ALA A 27 -5.56 -10.01 -12.57
N LYS A 28 -5.48 -10.96 -13.51
CA LYS A 28 -6.18 -12.25 -13.41
C LYS A 28 -5.69 -13.06 -12.20
N PHE A 29 -4.37 -13.17 -12.04
CA PHE A 29 -3.76 -13.87 -10.92
C PHE A 29 -4.19 -13.27 -9.57
N LEU A 30 -4.02 -11.95 -9.41
CA LEU A 30 -4.38 -11.26 -8.17
C LEU A 30 -5.89 -11.34 -7.90
N SER A 31 -6.74 -11.27 -8.94
CA SER A 31 -8.19 -11.43 -8.77
C SER A 31 -8.54 -12.80 -8.20
N ALA A 32 -7.93 -13.86 -8.74
CA ALA A 32 -8.15 -15.22 -8.28
C ALA A 32 -7.62 -15.43 -6.85
N LYS A 33 -6.48 -14.83 -6.51
CA LYS A 33 -5.84 -15.00 -5.19
C LYS A 33 -6.49 -14.17 -4.09
N TYR A 34 -6.91 -12.95 -4.38
CA TYR A 34 -7.55 -12.07 -3.40
C TYR A 34 -9.05 -12.33 -3.27
N GLY A 35 -9.68 -12.98 -4.24
CA GLY A 35 -11.13 -13.19 -4.25
C GLY A 35 -11.93 -11.91 -4.54
N ASP A 36 -11.27 -10.83 -4.95
CA ASP A 36 -11.87 -9.55 -5.36
C ASP A 36 -11.30 -9.14 -6.73
N LYS A 37 -12.09 -8.47 -7.57
CA LYS A 37 -11.70 -8.13 -8.95
C LYS A 37 -10.60 -7.07 -8.98
N VAL A 38 -9.48 -7.39 -9.63
CA VAL A 38 -8.37 -6.47 -9.91
C VAL A 38 -8.39 -6.10 -11.40
N HIS A 39 -8.27 -4.81 -11.69
CA HIS A 39 -8.21 -4.30 -13.06
C HIS A 39 -6.78 -3.91 -13.41
N ARG A 40 -6.31 -4.33 -14.60
CA ARG A 40 -5.01 -3.94 -15.17
C ARG A 40 -4.73 -2.43 -15.09
N GLN A 41 -5.75 -1.61 -15.33
CA GLN A 41 -5.66 -0.14 -15.32
C GLN A 41 -5.23 0.41 -13.95
N ASN A 42 -5.50 -0.35 -12.88
CA ASN A 42 -5.16 0.02 -11.50
C ASN A 42 -3.79 -0.55 -11.08
N LEU A 43 -3.06 -1.18 -12.01
CA LEU A 43 -1.74 -1.75 -11.76
C LEU A 43 -0.66 -0.94 -12.45
N ILE A 44 0.40 -0.66 -11.69
CA ILE A 44 1.67 -0.12 -12.16
C ILE A 44 2.76 -1.10 -11.73
N LEU A 45 3.61 -1.51 -12.67
CA LEU A 45 4.76 -2.35 -12.35
C LEU A 45 5.87 -1.50 -11.75
N THR A 46 6.44 -1.97 -10.66
CA THR A 46 7.54 -1.31 -9.95
C THR A 46 8.71 -2.27 -9.81
N CYS A 47 9.88 -1.73 -9.44
CA CYS A 47 11.07 -2.51 -9.14
C CYS A 47 11.05 -2.97 -7.67
N GLY A 48 9.97 -3.63 -7.26
CA GLY A 48 9.73 -4.06 -5.88
C GLY A 48 8.86 -3.09 -5.06
N ALA A 49 8.50 -3.52 -3.85
CA ALA A 49 7.59 -2.78 -2.98
C ALA A 49 8.16 -1.42 -2.55
N THR A 50 9.43 -1.36 -2.17
CA THR A 50 10.11 -0.12 -1.76
C THR A 50 10.12 0.93 -2.88
N HIS A 51 10.32 0.53 -4.14
CA HIS A 51 10.23 1.46 -5.28
C HIS A 51 8.80 2.02 -5.42
N GLY A 52 7.78 1.16 -5.28
CA GLY A 52 6.38 1.61 -5.29
C GLY A 52 6.06 2.62 -4.19
N LEU A 53 6.53 2.37 -2.96
CA LEU A 53 6.39 3.30 -1.84
C LEU A 53 7.06 4.64 -2.14
N GLN A 54 8.28 4.64 -2.67
CA GLN A 54 8.97 5.88 -3.05
C GLN A 54 8.23 6.64 -4.16
N MET A 55 7.70 5.96 -5.17
CA MET A 55 6.90 6.58 -6.23
C MET A 55 5.64 7.25 -5.66
N ILE A 56 4.93 6.60 -4.73
CA ILE A 56 3.75 7.16 -4.08
C ILE A 56 4.10 8.48 -3.36
N LEU A 57 5.12 8.45 -2.50
CA LEU A 57 5.53 9.60 -1.69
C LEU A 57 5.99 10.77 -2.55
N THR A 58 6.74 10.50 -3.62
CA THR A 58 7.27 11.54 -4.51
C THR A 58 6.22 12.11 -5.45
N THR A 59 5.19 11.34 -5.83
CA THR A 59 4.21 11.75 -6.84
C THR A 59 3.02 12.46 -6.22
N ILE A 60 2.31 11.82 -5.28
CA ILE A 60 0.96 12.27 -4.86
C ILE A 60 0.87 12.80 -3.42
N VAL A 61 1.97 12.71 -2.65
CA VAL A 61 2.05 13.24 -1.29
C VAL A 61 2.82 14.56 -1.27
N GLN A 62 2.43 15.47 -0.38
CA GLN A 62 3.12 16.73 -0.16
C GLN A 62 4.56 16.49 0.32
N PRO A 63 5.57 17.17 -0.25
CA PRO A 63 6.97 16.95 0.08
C PRO A 63 7.34 17.40 1.51
N ASN A 64 6.55 18.31 2.09
CA ASN A 64 6.64 18.75 3.48
C ASN A 64 5.62 18.05 4.39
N GLY A 65 5.01 16.95 3.92
CA GLY A 65 3.94 16.24 4.59
C GLY A 65 4.38 15.42 5.81
N VAL A 66 3.43 14.66 6.36
CA VAL A 66 3.65 13.77 7.50
C VAL A 66 3.56 12.31 7.07
N ILE A 67 4.50 11.49 7.55
CA ILE A 67 4.50 10.04 7.41
C ILE A 67 4.14 9.43 8.77
N PHE A 68 2.94 8.89 8.89
CA PHE A 68 2.53 8.09 10.03
C PHE A 68 3.00 6.65 9.84
N VAL A 69 3.60 6.08 10.87
CA VAL A 69 4.04 4.68 10.90
C VAL A 69 3.62 4.03 12.21
N GLU A 70 3.37 2.74 12.21
CA GLU A 70 3.16 1.98 13.45
C GLU A 70 4.42 2.01 14.33
N GLU A 71 4.26 2.04 15.65
CA GLU A 71 5.38 2.10 16.61
C GLU A 71 6.35 0.90 16.52
N ALA A 72 5.86 -0.23 15.97
CA ALA A 72 6.68 -1.32 15.46
C ALA A 72 6.27 -1.61 14.01
N SER A 73 7.23 -1.69 13.10
CA SER A 73 6.96 -1.92 11.66
C SER A 73 8.20 -2.49 10.95
N TYR A 74 8.09 -2.70 9.63
CA TYR A 74 9.16 -3.30 8.83
C TYR A 74 10.36 -2.37 8.65
N MET A 75 11.50 -2.76 9.21
CA MET A 75 12.74 -1.96 9.28
C MET A 75 13.21 -1.38 7.94
N ILE A 76 13.13 -2.14 6.84
CA ILE A 76 13.58 -1.68 5.52
C ILE A 76 12.67 -0.56 4.99
N ALA A 77 11.35 -0.67 5.22
CA ALA A 77 10.43 0.41 4.87
C ALA A 77 10.72 1.67 5.72
N LEU A 78 10.95 1.52 7.03
CA LEU A 78 11.32 2.65 7.89
C LEU A 78 12.60 3.34 7.43
N ASP A 79 13.62 2.59 7.03
CA ASP A 79 14.87 3.18 6.53
C ASP A 79 14.68 3.87 5.16
N ALA A 80 13.80 3.36 4.30
CA ALA A 80 13.43 4.04 3.06
C ALA A 80 12.64 5.33 3.33
N LEU A 81 11.70 5.32 4.28
CA LEU A 81 10.89 6.49 4.67
C LEU A 81 11.75 7.60 5.27
N LYS A 82 12.76 7.27 6.08
CA LYS A 82 13.71 8.25 6.66
C LYS A 82 14.51 9.04 5.61
N GLN A 83 14.61 8.56 4.37
CA GLN A 83 15.31 9.27 3.29
C GLN A 83 14.55 10.53 2.84
N PHE A 84 13.26 10.65 3.15
CA PHE A 84 12.43 11.81 2.83
C PHE A 84 12.59 12.92 3.88
N SER A 85 13.74 13.60 3.85
CA SER A 85 14.11 14.62 4.85
C SER A 85 13.17 15.82 4.96
N GLY A 86 12.35 16.07 3.93
CA GLY A 86 11.30 17.10 3.96
C GLY A 86 10.06 16.69 4.75
N MET A 87 9.88 15.40 5.03
CA MET A 87 8.68 14.86 5.67
C MET A 87 8.94 14.54 7.14
N LYS A 88 7.94 14.78 7.98
CA LYS A 88 8.00 14.44 9.40
C LYS A 88 7.46 13.02 9.62
N MET A 89 8.24 12.16 10.26
CA MET A 89 7.78 10.83 10.64
C MET A 89 7.18 10.85 12.05
N VAL A 90 5.97 10.29 12.22
CA VAL A 90 5.22 10.26 13.47
C VAL A 90 4.75 8.83 13.75
N THR A 91 5.00 8.34 14.95
CA THR A 91 4.61 6.99 15.36
C THR A 91 3.17 6.93 15.84
N VAL A 92 2.47 5.86 15.49
CA VAL A 92 1.12 5.54 15.94
C VAL A 92 1.17 4.26 16.77
N PRO A 93 0.56 4.22 17.97
CA PRO A 93 0.62 3.05 18.83
C PRO A 93 -0.13 1.85 18.24
N ILE A 94 0.29 0.65 18.63
CA ILE A 94 -0.37 -0.60 18.28
C ILE A 94 -0.89 -1.29 19.54
N ASP A 95 -2.02 -1.96 19.42
CA ASP A 95 -2.62 -2.82 20.43
C ASP A 95 -2.68 -4.29 19.93
N SER A 96 -3.34 -5.17 20.70
CA SER A 96 -3.47 -6.59 20.34
C SER A 96 -4.23 -6.86 19.03
N GLU A 97 -4.97 -5.89 18.51
CA GLU A 97 -5.69 -5.95 17.24
C GLU A 97 -4.98 -5.16 16.12
N GLY A 98 -3.78 -4.64 16.37
CA GLY A 98 -2.98 -3.86 15.43
C GLY A 98 -3.08 -2.37 15.72
N VAL A 99 -3.05 -1.52 14.71
CA VAL A 99 -3.01 -0.07 14.94
C VAL A 99 -4.21 0.45 15.75
N ASP A 100 -3.92 1.29 16.75
CA ASP A 100 -4.94 1.98 17.53
C ASP A 100 -5.53 3.14 16.72
N ILE A 101 -6.73 2.92 16.18
CA ILE A 101 -7.42 3.89 15.31
C ILE A 101 -7.83 5.14 16.09
N ALA A 102 -8.22 5.00 17.36
CA ALA A 102 -8.62 6.16 18.15
C ALA A 102 -7.41 7.05 18.49
N ALA A 103 -6.29 6.42 18.86
CA ALA A 103 -5.04 7.15 19.05
C ALA A 103 -4.55 7.78 17.74
N MET A 104 -4.62 7.05 16.62
CA MET A 104 -4.28 7.56 15.29
C MET A 104 -5.07 8.82 14.95
N GLU A 105 -6.40 8.81 15.06
CA GLU A 105 -7.22 9.97 14.73
C GLU A 105 -6.83 11.21 15.53
N ASN A 106 -6.53 11.05 16.82
CA ASN A 106 -6.07 12.15 17.67
C ASN A 106 -4.71 12.69 17.22
N ILE A 107 -3.74 11.80 16.97
CA ILE A 107 -2.39 12.16 16.50
C ILE A 107 -2.47 12.87 15.14
N VAL A 108 -3.25 12.33 14.21
CA VAL A 108 -3.43 12.89 12.87
C VAL A 108 -4.08 14.27 12.93
N ARG A 109 -5.12 14.46 13.75
CA ARG A 109 -5.76 15.78 13.95
C ARG A 109 -4.79 16.80 14.55
N GLU A 110 -4.02 16.38 15.55
CA GLU A 110 -3.02 17.23 16.18
C GLU A 110 -1.97 17.68 15.17
N GLU A 111 -1.41 16.75 14.40
CA GLU A 111 -0.40 17.07 13.38
C GLU A 111 -1.00 17.91 12.24
N LYS A 112 -2.21 17.60 11.77
CA LYS A 112 -2.90 18.39 10.73
C LYS A 112 -3.06 19.84 11.16
N SER A 113 -3.30 20.11 12.45
CA SER A 113 -3.45 21.48 12.98
C SER A 113 -2.15 22.28 13.08
N LYS A 114 -0.98 21.61 13.09
CA LYS A 114 0.34 22.25 13.23
C LYS A 114 0.92 22.75 11.90
N GLY A 115 0.43 22.23 10.77
CA GLY A 115 1.00 22.50 9.46
C GLY A 115 0.13 23.38 8.57
N SER A 116 0.78 24.04 7.64
CA SER A 116 0.12 24.67 6.48
C SER A 116 0.35 23.77 5.27
N TRP A 117 -0.70 23.06 4.87
CA TRP A 117 -0.63 22.06 3.81
C TRP A 117 -1.07 22.65 2.48
N ASN A 118 -0.19 22.68 1.48
CA ASN A 118 -0.50 23.18 0.15
C ASN A 118 -0.95 22.04 -0.77
N VAL A 119 -2.06 21.39 -0.43
CA VAL A 119 -2.62 20.30 -1.25
C VAL A 119 -3.02 20.81 -2.63
N THR A 120 -2.64 20.08 -3.68
CA THR A 120 -2.96 20.38 -5.08
C THR A 120 -3.62 19.18 -5.74
N GLU A 121 -4.14 19.34 -6.96
CA GLU A 121 -4.70 18.20 -7.70
C GLU A 121 -3.66 17.10 -7.97
N GLU A 122 -2.40 17.47 -8.20
CA GLU A 122 -1.30 16.53 -8.42
C GLU A 122 -0.80 15.89 -7.12
N LYS A 123 -0.92 16.61 -6.00
CA LYS A 123 -0.49 16.17 -4.66
C LYS A 123 -1.62 16.36 -3.65
N PRO A 124 -2.67 15.53 -3.75
CA PRO A 124 -3.89 15.72 -2.97
C PRO A 124 -3.71 15.40 -1.48
N PHE A 125 -2.66 14.66 -1.11
CA PHE A 125 -2.48 14.19 0.26
C PHE A 125 -1.43 14.99 1.02
N TRP A 126 -1.83 15.58 2.15
CA TRP A 126 -0.91 16.26 3.07
C TRP A 126 -0.10 15.29 3.93
N ALA A 127 -0.61 14.08 4.12
CA ALA A 127 0.03 13.03 4.90
C ALA A 127 -0.25 11.63 4.35
N VAL A 128 0.52 10.68 4.83
CA VAL A 128 0.44 9.26 4.50
C VAL A 128 0.58 8.41 5.76
N PHE A 129 -0.17 7.32 5.86
CA PHE A 129 0.01 6.28 6.86
C PHE A 129 0.51 5.00 6.17
N TYR A 130 1.68 4.52 6.56
CA TYR A 130 2.21 3.22 6.12
C TYR A 130 1.84 2.14 7.14
N THR A 131 1.25 1.05 6.66
CA THR A 131 0.83 -0.08 7.50
C THR A 131 0.96 -1.40 6.75
N ILE A 132 1.07 -2.49 7.51
CA ILE A 132 1.07 -3.87 7.01
C ILE A 132 -0.22 -4.53 7.56
N PRO A 133 -1.37 -4.44 6.85
CA PRO A 133 -2.67 -4.78 7.44
C PRO A 133 -2.87 -6.27 7.74
N ILE A 134 -2.21 -7.13 6.98
CA ILE A 134 -2.37 -8.59 7.03
C ILE A 134 -1.01 -9.22 7.28
N PHE A 135 -0.91 -10.05 8.31
CA PHE A 135 0.32 -10.67 8.80
C PHE A 135 1.45 -9.65 9.02
N HIS A 136 1.14 -8.65 9.85
CA HIS A 136 1.99 -7.53 10.19
C HIS A 136 3.42 -7.94 10.54
N ASN A 137 4.42 -7.21 10.03
CA ASN A 137 5.82 -7.42 10.43
C ASN A 137 6.23 -6.34 11.45
N PRO A 138 6.63 -6.69 12.69
CA PRO A 138 7.03 -8.03 13.14
C PRO A 138 5.97 -8.83 13.91
N THR A 139 4.77 -8.28 14.14
CA THR A 139 3.86 -8.80 15.19
C THR A 139 3.03 -10.02 14.78
N GLY A 140 2.89 -10.30 13.48
CA GLY A 140 2.00 -11.29 12.90
C GLY A 140 0.51 -10.92 12.93
N ILE A 141 0.16 -9.76 13.52
CA ILE A 141 -1.24 -9.34 13.70
C ILE A 141 -1.89 -9.10 12.33
N THR A 142 -3.18 -9.38 12.23
CA THR A 142 -4.00 -9.05 11.06
C THR A 142 -5.15 -8.18 11.51
N LEU A 143 -5.34 -7.03 10.87
CA LEU A 143 -6.38 -6.08 11.22
C LEU A 143 -7.77 -6.73 11.06
N PRO A 144 -8.62 -6.72 12.10
CA PRO A 144 -9.98 -7.19 11.97
C PRO A 144 -10.80 -6.21 11.13
N LYS A 145 -11.88 -6.71 10.50
CA LYS A 145 -12.79 -5.93 9.65
C LYS A 145 -13.17 -4.56 10.23
N LYS A 146 -13.50 -4.51 11.52
CA LYS A 146 -13.90 -3.27 12.20
C LYS A 146 -12.78 -2.22 12.18
N ARG A 147 -11.51 -2.62 12.34
CA ARG A 147 -10.34 -1.74 12.28
C ARG A 147 -10.10 -1.27 10.85
N CYS A 148 -10.21 -2.17 9.87
CA CYS A 148 -10.11 -1.79 8.45
C CYS A 148 -11.13 -0.72 8.06
N GLU A 149 -12.41 -0.93 8.38
CA GLU A 149 -13.46 0.05 8.09
C GLU A 149 -13.26 1.38 8.84
N ALA A 150 -12.79 1.33 10.09
CA ALA A 150 -12.50 2.52 10.88
C ALA A 150 -11.31 3.31 10.30
N LEU A 151 -10.25 2.61 9.87
CA LEU A 151 -9.09 3.21 9.22
C LEU A 151 -9.46 3.90 7.91
N VAL A 152 -10.29 3.28 7.07
CA VAL A 152 -10.78 3.91 5.83
C VAL A 152 -11.60 5.17 6.15
N ARG A 153 -12.48 5.13 7.16
CA ARG A 153 -13.23 6.31 7.58
C ARG A 153 -12.32 7.43 8.10
N ALA A 154 -11.30 7.08 8.89
CA ALA A 154 -10.32 8.03 9.39
C ALA A 154 -9.56 8.69 8.24
N ALA A 155 -9.01 7.90 7.30
CA ALA A 155 -8.30 8.36 6.11
C ALA A 155 -9.11 9.37 5.30
N ARG A 156 -10.36 9.03 4.96
CA ARG A 156 -11.30 9.91 4.26
C ARG A 156 -11.60 11.19 5.04
N SER A 157 -11.91 11.07 6.33
CA SER A 157 -12.35 12.23 7.13
C SER A 157 -11.22 13.22 7.43
N LEU A 158 -9.98 12.77 7.34
CA LEU A 158 -8.79 13.55 7.66
C LEU A 158 -7.89 13.78 6.43
N ASP A 159 -8.33 13.38 5.24
CA ASP A 159 -7.67 13.57 3.94
C ASP A 159 -6.20 13.11 3.91
N PHE A 160 -5.90 11.94 4.48
CA PHE A 160 -4.57 11.34 4.41
C PHE A 160 -4.61 10.01 3.65
N LEU A 161 -3.52 9.72 2.96
CA LEU A 161 -3.36 8.49 2.20
C LEU A 161 -3.01 7.33 3.13
N VAL A 162 -3.56 6.14 2.91
CA VAL A 162 -3.06 4.90 3.52
C VAL A 162 -2.33 4.09 2.46
N VAL A 163 -1.07 3.76 2.72
CA VAL A 163 -0.29 2.83 1.91
C VAL A 163 -0.21 1.50 2.64
N CYS A 164 -0.84 0.49 2.04
CA CYS A 164 -0.86 -0.88 2.54
C CYS A 164 0.32 -1.64 1.95
N ASP A 165 1.19 -2.16 2.79
CA ASP A 165 2.17 -3.16 2.41
C ASP A 165 1.52 -4.55 2.50
N ASP A 166 1.06 -5.03 1.35
CA ASP A 166 0.29 -6.27 1.19
C ASP A 166 1.21 -7.46 0.80
N VAL A 167 2.52 -7.38 1.03
CA VAL A 167 3.51 -8.40 0.62
C VAL A 167 3.20 -9.80 1.18
N TYR A 168 2.66 -9.89 2.39
CA TYR A 168 2.40 -11.17 3.06
C TYR A 168 1.01 -11.74 2.79
N VAL A 169 0.10 -11.01 2.12
CA VAL A 169 -1.32 -11.40 1.96
C VAL A 169 -1.48 -12.78 1.35
N LEU A 170 -0.56 -13.19 0.46
CA LEU A 170 -0.61 -14.47 -0.22
C LEU A 170 0.05 -15.62 0.55
N LEU A 171 0.72 -15.35 1.68
CA LEU A 171 1.48 -16.32 2.46
C LEU A 171 0.64 -17.03 3.52
N HIS A 172 -0.51 -17.58 3.11
CA HIS A 172 -1.31 -18.47 3.94
C HIS A 172 -1.15 -19.92 3.48
N TYR A 173 -0.97 -20.86 4.42
CA TYR A 173 -0.63 -22.25 4.12
C TYR A 173 -1.68 -23.26 4.60
N GLY A 174 -1.85 -24.36 3.86
CA GLY A 174 -2.72 -25.48 4.25
C GLY A 174 -4.20 -25.10 4.39
N ASN A 175 -4.88 -25.68 5.38
CA ASN A 175 -6.28 -25.39 5.71
C ASN A 175 -6.43 -24.14 6.59
N ALA A 176 -5.42 -23.27 6.68
CA ALA A 176 -5.54 -22.02 7.41
C ALA A 176 -6.71 -21.19 6.84
N VAL A 177 -7.43 -20.49 7.71
CA VAL A 177 -8.51 -19.59 7.31
C VAL A 177 -7.93 -18.59 6.30
N HIS A 178 -8.58 -18.44 5.15
CA HIS A 178 -8.19 -17.44 4.18
C HIS A 178 -8.03 -16.08 4.87
N PRO A 179 -6.98 -15.32 4.53
CA PRO A 179 -6.79 -14.00 5.11
C PRO A 179 -8.05 -13.15 4.85
N PRO A 180 -8.38 -12.22 5.76
CA PRO A 180 -9.50 -11.32 5.53
C PRO A 180 -9.27 -10.51 4.27
N LYS A 181 -10.34 -9.88 3.77
CA LYS A 181 -10.23 -8.96 2.63
C LYS A 181 -9.14 -7.92 2.88
N ARG A 182 -8.41 -7.56 1.82
CA ARG A 182 -7.40 -6.50 1.88
C ARG A 182 -8.02 -5.17 2.28
N LEU A 183 -7.25 -4.29 2.92
CA LEU A 183 -7.74 -2.97 3.34
C LEU A 183 -8.34 -2.19 2.16
N PHE A 184 -7.70 -2.27 0.99
CA PHE A 184 -8.19 -1.69 -0.27
C PHE A 184 -9.64 -2.06 -0.62
N ALA A 185 -10.06 -3.30 -0.33
CA ALA A 185 -11.42 -3.75 -0.65
C ALA A 185 -12.49 -3.04 0.19
N TYR A 186 -12.15 -2.57 1.38
CA TYR A 186 -13.08 -1.82 2.22
C TYR A 186 -13.30 -0.39 1.70
N ASP A 187 -12.27 0.23 1.11
CA ASP A 187 -12.38 1.55 0.47
C ASP A 187 -13.43 1.53 -0.66
N ALA A 188 -13.41 0.50 -1.50
CA ALA A 188 -14.40 0.37 -2.58
C ALA A 188 -15.85 0.17 -2.10
N THR A 189 -16.07 -0.26 -0.85
CA THR A 189 -17.40 -0.67 -0.35
C THR A 189 -18.08 0.32 0.58
N LEU A 190 -17.32 1.25 1.18
CA LEU A 190 -17.88 2.27 2.06
C LEU A 190 -18.41 3.46 1.25
N GLU A 191 -19.55 4.02 1.65
CA GLU A 191 -20.13 5.20 1.01
C GLU A 191 -19.17 6.39 0.99
N GLY A 192 -19.12 7.11 -0.14
CA GLY A 192 -18.22 8.25 -0.37
C GLY A 192 -17.20 8.00 -1.50
N TYR A 193 -16.25 8.92 -1.64
CA TYR A 193 -15.15 8.80 -2.60
C TYR A 193 -14.19 7.67 -2.17
N ALA A 194 -13.74 6.86 -3.14
CA ALA A 194 -12.71 5.84 -2.95
C ALA A 194 -11.44 6.28 -3.69
N GLY A 195 -10.28 6.14 -3.06
CA GLY A 195 -9.01 6.66 -3.57
C GLY A 195 -7.96 6.98 -2.51
N ASP A 196 -8.34 6.97 -1.22
CA ASP A 196 -7.44 7.27 -0.11
C ASP A 196 -6.63 6.05 0.35
N ILE A 197 -6.89 4.86 -0.22
CA ILE A 197 -6.17 3.62 0.09
C ILE A 197 -5.43 3.14 -1.16
N LEU A 198 -4.11 3.01 -1.07
CA LEU A 198 -3.26 2.38 -2.09
C LEU A 198 -2.57 1.15 -1.51
N GLY A 199 -2.50 0.09 -2.32
CA GLY A 199 -1.76 -1.12 -1.97
C GLY A 199 -0.45 -1.21 -2.74
N VAL A 200 0.63 -1.55 -2.04
CA VAL A 200 1.88 -2.02 -2.62
C VAL A 200 1.93 -3.53 -2.39
N VAL A 201 2.12 -4.27 -3.48
CA VAL A 201 2.19 -5.74 -3.47
C VAL A 201 3.52 -6.14 -4.07
N GLU A 202 4.17 -7.15 -3.48
CA GLU A 202 5.29 -7.83 -4.11
C GLU A 202 4.87 -9.23 -4.54
N VAL A 203 5.02 -9.50 -5.84
CA VAL A 203 4.87 -10.85 -6.40
C VAL A 203 6.25 -11.27 -6.88
N SER A 204 7.08 -11.74 -5.94
CA SER A 204 8.40 -12.29 -6.27
C SER A 204 8.30 -13.75 -6.70
N THR A 205 9.14 -14.15 -7.65
CA THR A 205 9.35 -15.56 -8.01
C THR A 205 10.23 -16.31 -6.99
N SER A 206 11.01 -15.60 -6.17
CA SER A 206 11.91 -16.21 -5.19
C SER A 206 11.18 -16.84 -3.99
N THR A 207 9.97 -16.39 -3.68
CA THR A 207 9.09 -17.00 -2.66
C THR A 207 8.48 -18.33 -3.08
N TRP A 208 8.63 -18.74 -4.35
CA TRP A 208 8.12 -20.02 -4.87
C TRP A 208 9.18 -21.13 -4.94
N GLN A 209 10.44 -20.85 -4.58
CA GLN A 209 11.53 -21.85 -4.61
C GLN A 209 11.81 -22.54 -3.27
N VAL A 210 11.00 -22.27 -2.24
CA VAL A 210 11.12 -22.93 -0.93
C VAL A 210 9.81 -23.58 -0.53
N LEU A 211 9.34 -24.54 -1.33
CA LEU A 211 8.44 -25.63 -0.94
C LEU A 211 8.77 -26.88 -1.78
#